data_AF-A0A374EG00-F1
#
_entry.id   AF-A0A374EG00-F1
#
_cell.length_a   1.000
_cell.length_b   1.000
_cell.length_c   1.000
_cell.angle_alpha   90.00
_cell.angle_beta   90.00
_cell.angle_gamma   90.00
#
_symmetry.space_group_name_H-M   'P 1'
#
loop_
_entity.id
_entity.type
_entity.pdbx_description
1 polymer ?
#
loop_
_entity_poly.entity_id
_entity_poly.type
_entity_poly.pdbx_seq_one_letter_code
_entity_poly.pdbx_strand_id
1 'polypeptide(L)'
;MIRYVNIADDLKEAMLKFCIEQSPYESVEDIKKLVDSAFSTFEKIPKKWFRITPVYRYIFYVGDNYIDEIYPDSVKENGVLIERAIYLDTFIIGHYICDSGERIKRGYDIYYDLDKREISLVYRIEVINNGVKNTYRVETDLFEDFDAWEFMFDITTDVSNILKQNLIIPAEVLLKKEKEAV
;
A
#
# COMPACT_ATOMS: atom_id res chain seq x y z
N MET A 1 -11.89 -7.35 -2.65
CA MET A 1 -10.78 -8.23 -2.20
C MET A 1 -10.36 -9.13 -3.35
N ILE A 2 -9.11 -9.60 -3.35
CA ILE A 2 -8.57 -10.53 -4.34
C ILE A 2 -7.69 -11.58 -3.65
N ARG A 3 -7.68 -12.82 -4.17
CA ARG A 3 -6.81 -13.87 -3.64
C ARG A 3 -5.39 -13.63 -4.13
N TYR A 4 -4.41 -13.76 -3.24
CA TYR A 4 -2.99 -13.66 -3.59
C TYR A 4 -2.62 -14.57 -4.77
N VAL A 5 -3.10 -15.83 -4.77
CA VAL A 5 -2.77 -16.81 -5.83
C VAL A 5 -3.18 -16.34 -7.23
N ASN A 6 -4.15 -15.43 -7.34
CA ASN A 6 -4.61 -14.94 -8.65
C ASN A 6 -3.71 -13.85 -9.23
N ILE A 7 -2.81 -13.28 -8.42
CA ILE A 7 -1.95 -12.15 -8.82
C ILE A 7 -0.48 -12.39 -8.46
N ALA A 8 -0.14 -13.53 -7.85
CA ALA A 8 1.17 -13.76 -7.24
C ALA A 8 2.30 -13.60 -8.27
N ASP A 9 2.14 -14.22 -9.44
CA ASP A 9 3.14 -14.18 -10.51
C ASP A 9 3.29 -12.76 -11.07
N ASP A 10 2.18 -12.07 -11.33
CA ASP A 10 2.20 -10.70 -11.85
C ASP A 10 2.79 -9.70 -10.84
N LEU A 11 2.41 -9.82 -9.57
CA LEU A 11 2.91 -8.98 -8.49
C LEU A 11 4.42 -9.19 -8.31
N LYS A 12 4.89 -10.43 -8.46
CA LYS A 12 6.31 -10.79 -8.39
C LYS A 12 7.09 -10.19 -9.54
N GLU A 13 6.59 -10.33 -10.76
CA GLU A 13 7.20 -9.75 -11.96
C GLU A 13 7.24 -8.22 -11.87
N ALA A 14 6.13 -7.59 -11.45
CA ALA A 14 6.04 -6.16 -11.26
C ALA A 14 7.03 -5.66 -10.20
N MET A 15 7.17 -6.37 -9.07
CA MET A 15 8.13 -6.04 -8.01
C MET A 15 9.57 -6.16 -8.50
N LEU A 16 9.90 -7.22 -9.23
CA LEU A 16 11.22 -7.39 -9.82
C LEU A 16 11.56 -6.26 -10.79
N LYS A 17 10.64 -5.94 -11.70
CA LYS A 17 10.80 -4.84 -12.65
C LYS A 17 11.04 -3.52 -11.92
N PHE A 18 10.21 -3.21 -10.91
CA PHE A 18 10.34 -1.99 -10.12
C PHE A 18 11.71 -1.88 -9.45
N CYS A 19 12.17 -2.92 -8.75
CA CYS A 19 13.47 -2.90 -8.07
C CYS A 19 14.64 -2.74 -9.07
N ILE A 20 14.57 -3.36 -10.26
CA ILE A 20 15.59 -3.19 -11.30
C ILE A 20 15.61 -1.74 -11.82
N GLU A 21 14.44 -1.14 -12.02
CA GLU A 21 14.32 0.24 -12.51
C GLU A 21 14.81 1.27 -11.49
N GLN A 22 14.59 1.03 -10.19
CA GLN A 22 15.04 1.91 -9.11
C GLN A 22 16.51 1.70 -8.70
N SER A 23 17.07 0.51 -8.92
CA SER A 23 18.48 0.17 -8.63
C SER A 23 19.31 -0.10 -9.90
N PRO A 24 19.55 0.90 -10.77
CA PRO A 24 20.23 0.69 -12.06
C PRO A 24 21.69 0.23 -11.95
N TYR A 25 22.30 0.34 -10.77
CA TYR A 25 23.69 -0.05 -10.51
C TYR A 25 23.83 -1.42 -9.83
N GLU A 26 22.72 -2.03 -9.40
CA GLU A 26 22.75 -3.34 -8.76
C GLU A 26 22.67 -4.49 -9.76
N SER A 27 23.15 -5.66 -9.33
CA SER A 27 23.06 -6.88 -10.13
C SER A 27 21.61 -7.35 -10.20
N VAL A 28 21.06 -7.43 -11.42
CA VAL A 28 19.71 -7.95 -11.70
C VAL A 28 19.49 -9.32 -11.07
N GLU A 29 20.51 -10.18 -11.07
CA GLU A 29 20.43 -11.52 -10.49
C GLU A 29 20.31 -11.48 -8.96
N ASP A 30 20.94 -10.51 -8.30
CA ASP A 30 20.83 -10.37 -6.85
C ASP A 30 19.49 -9.77 -6.45
N ILE A 31 18.99 -8.76 -7.19
CA ILE A 31 17.62 -8.25 -7.03
C ILE A 31 16.60 -9.39 -7.21
N LYS A 32 16.78 -10.22 -8.24
CA LYS A 32 15.90 -11.36 -8.49
C LYS A 32 15.86 -12.32 -7.30
N LYS A 33 17.00 -12.66 -6.72
CA LYS A 33 17.06 -13.51 -5.51
C LYS A 33 16.34 -12.87 -4.33
N LEU A 34 16.44 -11.55 -4.15
CA LEU A 34 15.71 -10.83 -3.09
C LEU A 34 14.20 -10.97 -3.26
N VAL A 35 13.71 -10.67 -4.46
CA VAL A 35 12.28 -10.77 -4.79
C VAL A 35 11.81 -12.22 -4.67
N ASP A 36 12.55 -13.19 -5.20
CA ASP A 36 12.23 -14.62 -5.07
C ASP A 36 12.13 -15.04 -3.59
N SER A 37 13.07 -14.59 -2.75
CA SER A 37 13.07 -14.87 -1.32
C SER A 37 11.84 -14.32 -0.61
N ALA A 38 11.47 -13.05 -0.88
CA ALA A 38 10.28 -12.41 -0.34
C ALA A 38 9.00 -13.19 -0.69
N PHE A 39 8.83 -13.54 -1.98
CA PHE A 39 7.64 -14.25 -2.44
C PHE A 39 7.56 -15.69 -1.92
N SER A 40 8.70 -16.36 -1.72
CA SER A 40 8.74 -17.66 -1.03
C SER A 40 8.25 -17.57 0.43
N THR A 41 8.41 -16.41 1.06
CA THR A 41 7.88 -16.14 2.41
C THR A 41 6.37 -15.95 2.36
N PHE A 42 5.88 -15.16 1.40
CA PHE A 42 4.44 -14.99 1.19
C PHE A 42 3.76 -16.31 0.89
N GLU A 43 4.39 -17.19 0.09
CA GLU A 43 3.90 -18.52 -0.27
C GLU A 43 3.47 -19.37 0.93
N LYS A 44 4.22 -19.28 2.05
CA LYS A 44 4.00 -20.06 3.27
C LYS A 44 2.78 -19.61 4.11
N ILE A 45 2.20 -18.45 3.82
CA ILE A 45 1.04 -17.93 4.58
C ILE A 45 -0.26 -18.66 4.13
N PRO A 46 -1.11 -19.19 5.01
CA PRO A 46 -2.36 -19.80 4.58
C PRO A 46 -3.41 -18.75 4.17
N LYS A 47 -4.38 -19.11 3.32
CA LYS A 47 -5.61 -18.34 2.99
C LYS A 47 -5.43 -16.81 2.78
N LYS A 48 -4.51 -16.44 1.88
CA LYS A 48 -4.09 -15.06 1.60
C LYS A 48 -5.09 -14.24 0.78
N TRP A 49 -5.43 -13.05 1.27
CA TRP A 49 -6.22 -12.07 0.52
C TRP A 49 -5.66 -10.67 0.65
N PHE A 50 -5.84 -9.89 -0.40
CA PHE A 50 -5.63 -8.45 -0.38
C PHE A 50 -6.95 -7.71 -0.46
N ARG A 51 -7.01 -6.58 0.25
CA ARG A 51 -8.05 -5.57 0.02
C ARG A 51 -7.70 -4.82 -1.27
N ILE A 52 -8.72 -4.48 -2.03
CA ILE A 52 -8.59 -3.59 -3.19
C ILE A 52 -9.25 -2.28 -2.77
N THR A 53 -8.53 -1.18 -2.91
CA THR A 53 -9.02 0.16 -2.57
C THR A 53 -8.57 1.17 -3.61
N PRO A 54 -9.41 2.17 -3.92
CA PRO A 54 -8.95 3.32 -4.68
C PRO A 54 -7.90 4.12 -3.88
N VAL A 55 -6.97 4.75 -4.59
CA VAL A 55 -5.96 5.67 -4.05
C VAL A 55 -6.30 7.07 -4.51
N TYR A 56 -6.57 7.96 -3.56
CA TYR A 56 -6.92 9.34 -3.85
C TYR A 56 -5.70 10.26 -3.70
N ARG A 57 -5.61 11.24 -4.59
CA ARG A 57 -4.62 12.33 -4.58
C ARG A 57 -4.69 13.15 -3.30
N TYR A 58 -5.88 13.32 -2.75
CA TYR A 58 -6.09 14.05 -1.51
C TYR A 58 -7.03 13.26 -0.62
N ILE A 59 -6.64 13.09 0.65
CA ILE A 59 -7.46 12.51 1.69
C ILE A 59 -7.45 13.45 2.88
N PHE A 60 -8.64 13.77 3.35
CA PHE A 60 -8.89 14.59 4.52
C PHE A 60 -9.51 13.70 5.61
N TYR A 61 -8.90 13.66 6.80
CA TYR A 61 -9.36 12.86 7.93
C TYR A 61 -9.45 13.71 9.20
N VAL A 62 -10.60 13.70 9.89
CA VAL A 62 -10.86 14.44 11.14
C VAL A 62 -11.48 13.50 12.16
N GLY A 63 -10.71 12.51 12.63
CA GLY A 63 -11.18 11.54 13.62
C GLY A 63 -12.42 10.74 13.20
N ASP A 64 -12.85 9.79 14.02
CA ASP A 64 -13.93 8.86 13.66
C ASP A 64 -15.35 9.44 13.80
N ASN A 65 -15.49 10.68 14.28
CA ASN A 65 -16.80 11.28 14.51
C ASN A 65 -17.07 12.34 13.45
N TYR A 66 -18.04 12.08 12.56
CA TYR A 66 -18.69 13.06 11.66
C TYR A 66 -18.00 13.40 10.33
N ILE A 67 -16.94 12.71 9.89
CA ILE A 67 -16.35 12.95 8.55
C ILE A 67 -17.41 12.86 7.46
N ASP A 68 -18.27 11.84 7.53
CA ASP A 68 -19.29 11.60 6.50
C ASP A 68 -20.42 12.62 6.51
N GLU A 69 -20.67 13.25 7.65
CA GLU A 69 -21.75 14.20 7.87
C GLU A 69 -21.33 15.66 7.60
N ILE A 70 -20.06 16.00 7.83
CA ILE A 70 -19.56 17.38 7.77
C ILE A 70 -19.02 17.72 6.38
N TYR A 71 -18.39 16.77 5.70
CA TYR A 71 -17.67 17.05 4.47
C TYR A 71 -18.41 16.53 3.23
N PRO A 72 -18.57 17.35 2.18
CA PRO A 72 -19.09 16.87 0.91
C PRO A 72 -18.09 15.91 0.26
N ASP A 73 -18.58 14.95 -0.53
CA ASP A 73 -17.75 13.92 -1.16
C ASP A 73 -16.66 14.52 -2.06
N SER A 74 -16.94 15.68 -2.66
CA SER A 74 -15.96 16.45 -3.45
C SER A 74 -14.77 16.97 -2.64
N VAL A 75 -14.83 16.98 -1.30
CA VAL A 75 -13.69 17.34 -0.42
C VAL A 75 -12.97 16.08 0.06
N LYS A 76 -13.70 14.97 0.21
CA LYS A 76 -13.16 13.66 0.62
C LYS A 76 -12.40 12.96 -0.51
N GLU A 77 -12.82 13.15 -1.75
CA GLU A 77 -12.30 12.47 -2.94
C GLU A 77 -11.90 13.51 -3.99
N ASN A 78 -10.62 13.90 -3.99
CA ASN A 78 -10.12 14.97 -4.87
C ASN A 78 -9.10 14.47 -5.90
N GLY A 79 -9.56 13.51 -6.71
CA GLY A 79 -8.82 12.95 -7.84
C GLY A 79 -8.29 11.56 -7.53
N VAL A 80 -8.92 10.53 -8.08
CA VAL A 80 -8.43 9.15 -8.01
C VAL A 80 -7.15 9.05 -8.82
N LEU A 81 -6.07 8.55 -8.20
CA LEU A 81 -4.80 8.23 -8.85
C LEU A 81 -4.85 6.80 -9.41
N ILE A 82 -5.34 5.86 -8.59
CA ILE A 82 -5.42 4.43 -8.92
C ILE A 82 -6.79 3.94 -8.47
N GLU A 83 -7.60 3.41 -9.39
CA GLU A 83 -8.95 2.92 -9.09
C GLU A 83 -8.91 1.61 -8.29
N ARG A 84 -7.98 0.71 -8.65
CA ARG A 84 -7.88 -0.63 -8.06
C ARG A 84 -6.46 -0.92 -7.58
N ALA A 85 -6.10 -0.36 -6.43
CA ALA A 85 -4.80 -0.59 -5.83
C ALA A 85 -4.83 -1.68 -4.75
N ILE A 86 -3.70 -2.35 -4.59
CA ILE A 86 -3.33 -3.11 -3.39
C ILE A 86 -2.22 -2.33 -2.69
N TYR A 87 -2.46 -1.90 -1.47
CA TYR A 87 -1.43 -1.30 -0.62
C TYR A 87 -0.38 -2.35 -0.24
N LEU A 88 0.89 -1.99 -0.42
CA LEU A 88 2.03 -2.85 -0.08
C LEU A 88 2.76 -2.29 1.14
N ASP A 89 3.16 -1.01 1.12
CA ASP A 89 3.88 -0.37 2.22
C ASP A 89 3.93 1.17 2.10
N THR A 90 4.42 1.86 3.14
CA THR A 90 4.68 3.30 3.23
C THR A 90 6.10 3.55 3.77
N PHE A 91 6.93 4.21 2.99
CA PHE A 91 8.28 4.61 3.38
C PHE A 91 8.32 6.09 3.77
N ILE A 92 8.69 6.42 5.01
CA ILE A 92 8.79 7.80 5.49
C ILE A 92 10.24 8.25 5.44
N ILE A 93 10.52 9.26 4.61
CA ILE A 93 11.89 9.78 4.37
C ILE A 93 12.15 11.14 5.01
N GLY A 94 11.14 11.73 5.66
CA GLY A 94 11.31 13.02 6.34
C GLY A 94 10.16 13.39 7.25
N HIS A 95 10.52 14.12 8.31
CA HIS A 95 9.58 14.66 9.29
C HIS A 95 9.98 16.09 9.66
N TYR A 96 8.99 16.99 9.70
CA TYR A 96 9.14 18.39 10.06
C TYR A 96 8.09 18.77 11.09
N ILE A 97 8.42 19.76 11.93
CA ILE A 97 7.48 20.38 12.86
C ILE A 97 7.51 21.87 12.56
N CYS A 98 6.36 22.45 12.22
CA CYS A 98 6.23 23.88 12.01
C CYS A 98 6.14 24.61 13.35
N ASP A 99 6.51 25.91 13.37
CA ASP A 99 6.40 26.75 14.57
C ASP A 99 4.96 26.84 15.10
N SER A 100 3.98 26.72 14.20
CA SER A 100 2.54 26.66 14.51
C SER A 100 2.06 25.30 15.04
N GLY A 101 2.95 24.30 15.14
CA GLY A 101 2.70 23.01 15.78
C GLY A 101 2.30 21.87 14.83
N GLU A 102 2.11 22.13 13.55
CA GLU A 102 1.83 21.10 12.54
C GLU A 102 3.01 20.13 12.41
N ARG A 103 2.69 18.84 12.30
CA ARG A 103 3.66 17.80 12.00
C ARG A 103 3.50 17.40 10.54
N ILE A 104 4.58 17.54 9.77
CA ILE A 104 4.61 17.21 8.35
C ILE A 104 5.48 15.97 8.16
N LYS A 105 4.95 14.92 7.54
CA LYS A 105 5.70 13.76 7.09
C LYS A 105 5.72 13.72 5.57
N ARG A 106 6.87 13.40 4.98
CA ARG A 106 7.00 13.11 3.55
C ARG A 106 7.50 11.70 3.34
N GLY A 107 7.15 11.10 2.21
CA GLY A 107 7.49 9.71 1.94
C GLY A 107 6.94 9.20 0.63
N TYR A 108 6.92 7.88 0.50
CA TYR A 108 6.36 7.17 -0.63
C TYR A 108 5.37 6.11 -0.14
N ASP A 109 4.19 6.07 -0.74
CA ASP A 109 3.28 4.93 -0.66
C ASP A 109 3.57 4.00 -1.86
N ILE A 110 3.64 2.70 -1.60
CA ILE A 110 3.87 1.66 -2.60
C ILE A 110 2.58 0.89 -2.81
N TYR A 111 2.12 0.86 -4.06
CA TYR A 111 0.91 0.15 -4.45
C TYR A 111 1.21 -0.82 -5.59
N TYR A 112 0.46 -1.91 -5.64
CA TYR A 112 0.28 -2.66 -6.88
C TYR A 112 -1.01 -2.19 -7.57
N ASP A 113 -0.89 -1.60 -8.75
CA ASP A 113 -2.00 -1.17 -9.59
C ASP A 113 -2.50 -2.39 -10.39
N LEU A 114 -3.72 -2.84 -10.11
CA LEU A 114 -4.31 -4.00 -10.76
C LEU A 114 -4.70 -3.76 -12.22
N ASP A 115 -4.95 -2.51 -12.60
CA ASP A 115 -5.38 -2.16 -13.95
C ASP A 115 -4.17 -2.02 -14.88
N LYS A 116 -3.06 -1.47 -14.38
CA LYS A 116 -1.78 -1.38 -15.10
C LYS A 116 -0.88 -2.62 -14.94
N ARG A 117 -1.12 -3.44 -13.91
CA ARG A 117 -0.30 -4.61 -13.51
C ARG A 117 1.15 -4.24 -13.21
N GLU A 118 1.36 -3.12 -12.54
CA GLU A 118 2.69 -2.60 -12.17
C GLU A 118 2.75 -2.16 -10.71
N ILE A 119 3.96 -1.98 -10.19
CA ILE A 119 4.16 -1.29 -8.91
C ILE A 119 4.08 0.20 -9.18
N SER A 120 3.12 0.87 -8.56
CA SER A 120 2.97 2.32 -8.62
C SER A 120 3.60 2.95 -7.39
N LEU A 121 4.53 3.86 -7.64
CA LEU A 121 5.18 4.67 -6.63
C LEU A 121 4.46 6.00 -6.51
N VAL A 122 4.04 6.34 -5.30
CA VAL A 122 3.25 7.54 -5.03
C VAL A 122 3.92 8.36 -3.95
N TYR A 123 4.44 9.53 -4.30
CA TYR A 123 4.96 10.46 -3.31
C TYR A 123 3.83 11.00 -2.45
N ARG A 124 4.02 11.02 -1.13
CA ARG A 124 3.03 11.48 -0.16
C ARG A 124 3.57 12.60 0.71
N ILE A 125 2.69 13.54 1.04
CA ILE A 125 2.89 14.51 2.12
C ILE A 125 1.71 14.38 3.06
N GLU A 126 1.98 14.14 4.33
CA GLU A 126 1.00 14.07 5.40
C GLU A 126 1.20 15.25 6.35
N VAL A 127 0.14 16.01 6.59
CA VAL A 127 0.11 17.11 7.57
C VAL A 127 -0.85 16.75 8.68
N ILE A 128 -0.38 16.72 9.92
CA ILE A 128 -1.16 16.44 11.11
C ILE A 128 -1.21 17.69 11.99
N ASN A 129 -2.41 18.14 12.33
CA ASN A 129 -2.64 19.24 13.26
C ASN A 129 -3.89 18.97 14.11
N ASN A 130 -3.76 19.00 15.44
CA ASN A 130 -4.89 18.95 16.39
C ASN A 130 -5.98 17.90 16.06
N GLY A 131 -5.57 16.67 15.70
CA GLY A 131 -6.48 15.57 15.38
C GLY A 131 -7.00 15.54 13.93
N VAL A 132 -6.66 16.54 13.12
CA VAL A 132 -6.85 16.57 11.67
C VAL A 132 -5.61 16.01 10.99
N LYS A 133 -5.81 15.10 10.03
CA LYS A 133 -4.77 14.55 9.17
C LYS A 133 -5.14 14.77 7.71
N ASN A 134 -4.26 15.45 6.99
CA ASN A 134 -4.38 15.70 5.56
C ASN A 134 -3.28 14.94 4.84
N THR A 135 -3.63 14.15 3.83
CA THR A 135 -2.64 13.49 2.97
C THR A 135 -2.80 13.98 1.55
N TYR A 136 -1.73 14.51 0.98
CA TYR A 136 -1.59 14.80 -0.43
C TYR A 136 -0.68 13.76 -1.08
N ARG A 137 -1.00 13.33 -2.30
CA ARG A 137 -0.30 12.31 -3.06
C ARG A 137 -0.08 12.73 -4.50
N VAL A 138 0.99 12.24 -5.11
CA VAL A 138 1.24 12.39 -6.54
C VAL A 138 2.04 11.20 -7.05
N GLU A 139 1.70 10.69 -8.23
CA GLU A 139 2.51 9.67 -8.91
C GLU A 139 3.92 10.20 -9.16
N THR A 140 4.91 9.34 -9.02
CA THR A 140 6.31 9.65 -9.28
C THR A 140 7.04 8.41 -9.76
N ASP A 141 8.06 8.58 -10.57
CA ASP A 141 8.80 7.47 -11.17
C ASP A 141 10.12 7.19 -10.45
N LEU A 142 10.52 8.05 -9.52
CA LEU A 142 11.79 7.96 -8.79
C LEU A 142 11.56 7.88 -7.29
N PHE A 143 12.15 6.87 -6.66
CA PHE A 143 12.29 6.74 -5.22
C PHE A 143 13.65 7.31 -4.80
N GLU A 144 13.62 8.42 -4.05
CA GLU A 144 14.82 9.05 -3.46
C GLU A 144 15.59 8.09 -2.55
N ASP A 145 16.90 7.96 -2.79
CA ASP A 145 17.81 7.12 -2.00
C ASP A 145 17.38 5.66 -1.88
N PHE A 146 16.81 5.11 -2.97
CA PHE A 146 16.35 3.72 -3.01
C PHE A 146 17.49 2.72 -2.76
N ASP A 147 17.26 1.81 -1.81
CA ASP A 147 18.07 0.63 -1.55
C ASP A 147 17.18 -0.62 -1.68
N ALA A 148 17.51 -1.50 -2.63
CA ALA A 148 16.69 -2.66 -2.92
C ALA A 148 16.61 -3.66 -1.76
N TRP A 149 17.64 -3.74 -0.91
CA TRP A 149 17.68 -4.66 0.22
C TRP A 149 16.76 -4.19 1.34
N GLU A 150 16.89 -2.93 1.75
CA GLU A 150 16.04 -2.31 2.77
C GLU A 150 14.57 -2.33 2.32
N PHE A 151 14.33 -1.89 1.08
CA PHE A 151 13.01 -1.91 0.49
C PHE A 151 12.38 -3.30 0.50
N MET A 152 13.08 -4.33 0.00
CA MET A 152 12.53 -5.68 -0.05
C MET A 152 12.33 -6.29 1.34
N PHE A 153 13.15 -5.93 2.32
CA PHE A 153 13.00 -6.38 3.70
C PHE A 153 11.72 -5.81 4.33
N ASP A 154 11.48 -4.51 4.18
CA ASP A 154 10.30 -3.82 4.71
C ASP A 154 9.02 -4.30 4.01
N ILE A 155 9.01 -4.33 2.67
CA ILE A 155 7.91 -4.90 1.87
C ILE A 155 7.57 -6.32 2.33
N THR A 156 8.59 -7.16 2.56
CA THR A 156 8.36 -8.54 2.99
C THR A 156 7.66 -8.59 4.34
N THR A 157 8.04 -7.71 5.26
CA THR A 157 7.46 -7.64 6.60
C THR A 157 6.01 -7.17 6.54
N ASP A 158 5.75 -6.06 5.87
CA ASP A 158 4.45 -5.41 5.86
C ASP A 158 3.41 -6.16 5.02
N VAL A 159 3.79 -6.64 3.83
CA VAL A 159 2.91 -7.50 3.03
C VAL A 159 2.60 -8.80 3.77
N SER A 160 3.57 -9.40 4.47
CA SER A 160 3.31 -10.58 5.30
C SER A 160 2.30 -10.28 6.41
N ASN A 161 2.39 -9.12 7.05
CA ASN A 161 1.45 -8.69 8.08
C ASN A 161 0.05 -8.48 7.50
N ILE A 162 -0.08 -7.80 6.37
CA ILE A 162 -1.34 -7.59 5.64
C ILE A 162 -2.00 -8.94 5.32
N LEU A 163 -1.23 -9.87 4.75
CA LEU A 163 -1.72 -11.19 4.35
C LEU A 163 -2.15 -12.04 5.57
N LYS A 164 -1.47 -11.90 6.71
CA LYS A 164 -1.84 -12.58 7.96
C LYS A 164 -3.07 -11.95 8.62
N GLN A 165 -3.21 -10.64 8.63
CA GLN A 165 -4.35 -9.96 9.26
C GLN A 165 -5.67 -10.23 8.50
N ASN A 166 -5.60 -10.33 7.18
CA ASN A 166 -6.76 -10.71 6.35
C ASN A 166 -7.19 -12.19 6.49
N LEU A 167 -6.50 -12.99 7.32
CA LEU A 167 -6.99 -14.30 7.78
C LEU A 167 -8.17 -14.19 8.74
N ILE A 168 -8.33 -13.04 9.42
CA ILE A 168 -9.45 -12.77 10.31
C ILE A 168 -10.63 -12.32 9.44
N ILE A 169 -11.15 -13.24 8.63
CA ILE A 169 -12.55 -13.15 8.20
C ILE A 169 -13.36 -13.40 9.47
N PRO A 170 -14.22 -12.47 9.93
CA PRO A 170 -15.09 -12.75 11.07
C PRO A 170 -15.84 -14.06 10.80
N ALA A 171 -15.79 -15.01 11.75
CA ALA A 171 -16.46 -16.30 11.64
C ALA A 171 -17.98 -16.16 11.34
N GLU A 172 -18.55 -14.98 11.59
CA GLU A 172 -19.91 -14.58 11.25
C GLU A 172 -20.21 -14.60 9.74
N VAL A 173 -19.22 -14.35 8.87
CA VAL A 173 -19.41 -14.41 7.41
C VAL A 173 -19.45 -15.87 6.91
N LEU A 174 -18.80 -16.80 7.61
CA LEU A 174 -18.84 -18.22 7.29
C LEU A 174 -20.15 -18.88 7.77
N LEU A 175 -20.70 -18.45 8.92
CA LEU A 175 -21.96 -18.99 9.46
C LEU A 175 -23.23 -18.56 8.69
N LYS A 176 -23.19 -17.44 7.97
CA LYS A 176 -24.35 -17.03 7.13
C LYS A 176 -24.54 -17.94 5.91
N LYS A 177 -23.46 -18.47 5.32
CA LYS A 177 -23.57 -19.33 4.13
C LYS A 177 -24.09 -20.73 4.41
N GLU A 178 -24.00 -21.23 5.63
CA GLU A 178 -24.58 -22.54 6.00
C GLU A 178 -26.08 -22.47 6.33
N LYS A 179 -26.60 -21.30 6.72
CA LYS A 179 -28.03 -21.13 7.03
C LYS A 179 -28.92 -20.83 5.83
N GLU A 180 -28.34 -20.44 4.70
CA GLU A 180 -29.08 -20.20 3.44
C GLU A 180 -29.19 -21.45 2.56
N ALA A 181 -28.61 -22.58 2.99
CA ALA A 181 -28.59 -23.85 2.25
C ALA A 181 -29.45 -24.97 2.88
N VAL A 182 -30.43 -24.63 3.71
CA VAL A 182 -31.42 -25.57 4.27
C VAL A 182 -32.83 -25.12 3.93
#